data_AF-A0A8H5CHE9-F1
#
_entry.id   AF-A0A8H5CHE9-F1
#
_cell.length_a   1.000
_cell.length_b   1.000
_cell.length_c   1.000
_cell.angle_alpha   90.00
_cell.angle_beta   90.00
_cell.angle_gamma   90.00
#
_symmetry.space_group_name_H-M   'P 1'
#
loop_
_entity.id
_entity.type
_entity.pdbx_description
1 polymer ?
#
loop_
_entity_poly.entity_id
_entity_poly.type
_entity_poly.pdbx_seq_one_letter_code
_entity_poly.pdbx_strand_id
1 'polypeptide(L)'
;MINVVDVSGPPKPIEFELYLNVVLDSLGIERTTMSDTVYDILFAGGGTAACLAAGQLAAAYPSLRILIIEAGEHTKNLDAHTQPVQYFSHLAPTSKTVDFNVGKPSENIRGRSLITPSARCLGGGSSVNFAMYTRAAASDYDDWETVHENPGWDRRIFFL
;
A
#
# COMPACT_ATOMS: atom_id res chain seq x y z
N MET A 1 10.42 -8.33 8.16
CA MET A 1 11.02 -7.02 8.49
C MET A 1 9.93 -6.00 8.20
N ILE A 2 9.50 -5.22 9.20
CA ILE A 2 8.50 -4.16 9.00
C ILE A 2 9.26 -2.89 8.63
N ASN A 3 8.93 -2.30 7.50
CA ASN A 3 9.46 -0.99 7.14
C ASN A 3 8.62 0.10 7.78
N VAL A 4 9.27 0.90 8.61
CA VAL A 4 8.72 2.12 9.19
C VAL A 4 9.31 3.29 8.42
N VAL A 5 8.46 4.05 7.74
CA VAL A 5 8.89 5.27 7.03
C VAL A 5 8.34 6.47 7.80
N ASP A 6 9.23 7.24 8.41
CA ASP A 6 8.92 8.55 8.98
C ASP A 6 9.20 9.63 7.93
N VAL A 7 8.20 10.46 7.65
CA VAL A 7 8.28 11.53 6.65
C VAL A 7 8.24 12.94 7.26
N SER A 8 8.52 13.12 8.56
CA SER A 8 8.16 14.33 9.31
C SER A 8 9.29 15.21 9.90
N GLY A 9 8.93 16.48 10.18
CA GLY A 9 9.66 17.49 10.99
C GLY A 9 9.04 17.72 12.40
N PRO A 10 9.47 18.71 13.20
CA PRO A 10 9.44 18.69 14.69
C PRO A 10 8.04 18.74 15.36
N PRO A 11 7.90 18.35 16.66
CA PRO A 11 6.75 17.57 17.18
C PRO A 11 5.57 18.32 17.86
N LYS A 12 4.37 17.69 17.88
CA LYS A 12 3.25 17.87 18.85
C LYS A 12 2.38 16.59 19.03
N PRO A 13 1.98 16.14 20.26
CA PRO A 13 1.43 14.79 20.51
C PRO A 13 -0.11 14.64 20.57
N ILE A 14 -0.63 13.50 20.09
CA ILE A 14 -1.94 12.83 20.33
C ILE A 14 -1.76 11.30 20.58
N GLU A 15 -2.20 10.75 21.70
CA GLU A 15 -2.00 9.32 22.04
C GLU A 15 -2.91 8.33 21.27
N PHE A 16 -2.31 7.32 20.62
CA PHE A 16 -2.99 6.18 19.98
C PHE A 16 -2.39 4.85 20.44
N GLU A 17 -2.66 4.45 21.68
CA GLU A 17 -2.02 3.30 22.33
C GLU A 17 -2.68 1.95 21.98
N LEU A 18 -3.98 1.91 21.63
CA LEU A 18 -4.73 0.65 21.61
C LEU A 18 -4.54 -0.21 20.34
N TYR A 19 -4.44 0.41 19.16
CA TYR A 19 -4.43 -0.31 17.88
C TYR A 19 -3.06 -0.91 17.54
N LEU A 20 -1.99 -0.23 17.93
CA LEU A 20 -0.62 -0.68 17.71
C LEU A 20 -0.30 -1.92 18.56
N ASN A 21 -0.81 -1.95 19.79
CA ASN A 21 -0.61 -3.08 20.71
C ASN A 21 -1.22 -4.38 20.18
N VAL A 22 -2.41 -4.34 19.57
CA VAL A 22 -3.04 -5.53 18.97
C VAL A 22 -2.20 -6.10 17.82
N VAL A 23 -1.64 -5.22 16.98
CA VAL A 23 -0.83 -5.64 15.82
C VAL A 23 0.52 -6.19 16.28
N LEU A 24 1.20 -5.52 17.22
CA LEU A 24 2.50 -5.95 17.73
C LEU A 24 2.43 -7.27 18.50
N ASP A 25 1.40 -7.47 19.34
CA ASP A 25 1.19 -8.71 20.09
C ASP A 25 0.89 -9.89 19.14
N SER A 26 0.10 -9.66 18.07
CA SER A 26 -0.19 -10.70 17.07
C SER A 26 1.02 -11.12 16.23
N LEU A 27 2.06 -10.29 16.19
CA LEU A 27 3.28 -10.49 15.42
C LEU A 27 4.47 -10.99 16.28
N GLY A 28 4.28 -11.16 17.59
CA GLY A 28 5.33 -11.66 18.49
C GLY A 28 6.55 -10.73 18.60
N ILE A 29 6.36 -9.43 18.38
CA ILE A 29 7.44 -8.43 18.44
C ILE A 29 7.57 -7.98 19.90
N GLU A 30 8.71 -8.28 20.54
CA GLU A 30 9.01 -7.77 21.88
C GLU A 30 8.96 -6.24 21.88
N ARG A 31 8.31 -5.67 22.92
CA ARG A 31 8.25 -4.22 23.18
C ARG A 31 9.67 -3.68 23.37
N THR A 32 10.37 -3.42 22.28
CA THR A 32 11.47 -2.46 22.29
C THR A 32 10.80 -1.15 22.66
N THR A 33 11.30 -0.44 23.66
CA THR A 33 10.86 0.91 24.05
C THR A 33 10.83 1.77 22.80
N MET A 34 9.69 1.81 22.11
CA MET A 34 9.46 2.81 21.08
C MET A 34 9.53 4.12 21.84
N SER A 35 10.34 5.05 21.36
CA SER A 35 10.27 6.42 21.84
C SER A 35 8.81 6.86 21.81
N ASP A 36 8.42 7.78 22.70
CA ASP A 36 7.09 8.41 22.73
C ASP A 36 6.82 9.28 21.47
N THR A 37 7.26 8.81 20.30
CA THR A 37 7.07 9.41 19.00
C THR A 37 5.64 9.16 18.59
N VAL A 38 4.85 10.18 18.86
CA VAL A 38 3.47 10.22 18.44
C VAL A 38 3.37 10.54 16.93
N TYR A 39 2.31 10.12 16.24
CA TYR A 39 2.05 10.44 14.83
C TYR A 39 0.62 10.96 14.67
N ASP A 40 0.40 11.89 13.74
CA ASP A 40 -0.92 12.45 13.45
C ASP A 40 -1.72 11.56 12.49
N ILE A 41 -1.03 10.89 11.56
CA ILE A 41 -1.64 10.01 10.56
C ILE A 41 -0.81 8.72 10.45
N LEU A 42 -1.49 7.58 10.49
CA LEU A 42 -0.89 6.27 10.28
C LEU A 42 -1.51 5.62 9.03
N PHE A 43 -0.65 5.18 8.12
CA PHE A 43 -1.01 4.32 7.01
C PHE A 43 -0.60 2.87 7.32
N ALA A 44 -1.58 1.97 7.36
CA ALA A 44 -1.34 0.54 7.43
C ALA A 44 -1.17 0.00 6.00
N GLY A 45 0.08 -0.23 5.61
CA GLY A 45 0.50 -0.60 4.25
C GLY A 45 1.08 0.59 3.50
N GLY A 46 2.29 0.41 2.98
CA GLY A 46 3.00 1.37 2.15
C GLY A 46 2.78 1.12 0.66
N GLY A 47 1.54 0.86 0.25
CA GLY A 47 1.18 0.64 -1.14
C GLY A 47 1.02 1.92 -1.95
N THR A 48 0.70 1.78 -3.25
CA THR A 48 0.55 2.89 -4.20
C THR A 48 -0.31 4.05 -3.68
N ALA A 49 -1.51 3.76 -3.19
CA ALA A 49 -2.44 4.77 -2.71
C ALA A 49 -1.94 5.46 -1.43
N ALA A 50 -1.39 4.69 -0.49
CA ALA A 50 -0.86 5.21 0.77
C ALA A 50 0.34 6.12 0.54
N CYS A 51 1.31 5.70 -0.29
CA CYS A 51 2.47 6.52 -0.63
C CYS A 51 2.07 7.83 -1.32
N LEU A 52 1.08 7.80 -2.22
CA LEU A 52 0.57 9.01 -2.87
C LEU A 52 -0.10 9.95 -1.86
N ALA A 53 -1.02 9.45 -1.05
CA ALA A 53 -1.75 10.24 -0.06
C ALA A 53 -0.80 10.82 0.99
N ALA A 54 0.10 10.00 1.55
CA ALA A 54 1.10 10.44 2.52
C ALA A 54 2.01 11.52 1.94
N GLY A 55 2.49 11.36 0.69
CA GLY A 55 3.30 12.35 0.02
C GLY A 55 2.58 13.69 -0.20
N GLN A 56 1.31 13.65 -0.62
CA GLN A 56 0.49 14.86 -0.78
C GLN A 56 0.23 15.55 0.55
N LEU A 57 -0.11 14.80 1.61
CA LEU A 57 -0.35 15.35 2.94
C LEU A 57 0.91 15.96 3.55
N ALA A 58 2.06 15.28 3.42
CA ALA A 58 3.34 15.81 3.90
C ALA A 58 3.73 17.11 3.18
N ALA A 59 3.46 17.21 1.88
CA ALA A 59 3.73 18.41 1.10
C ALA A 59 2.78 19.58 1.45
N ALA A 60 1.49 19.29 1.62
CA ALA A 60 0.49 20.31 1.93
C ALA A 60 0.56 20.78 3.39
N TYR A 61 0.93 19.89 4.31
CA TYR A 61 0.96 20.14 5.74
C TYR A 61 2.27 19.65 6.37
N PRO A 62 3.37 20.42 6.26
CA PRO A 62 4.69 20.01 6.76
C PRO A 62 4.77 19.78 8.27
N SER A 63 3.75 20.23 9.03
CA SER A 63 3.65 19.99 10.47
C SER A 63 3.07 18.62 10.83
N LEU A 64 2.45 17.91 9.88
CA LEU A 64 1.90 16.58 10.15
C LEU A 64 3.02 15.55 10.28
N ARG A 65 2.92 14.71 11.30
CA ARG A 65 3.75 13.53 11.49
C ARG A 65 3.03 12.32 10.95
N ILE A 66 3.54 11.79 9.85
CA ILE A 66 2.90 10.69 9.13
C ILE A 66 3.79 9.46 9.24
N LEU A 67 3.19 8.35 9.67
CA LEU A 67 3.81 7.04 9.77
C LEU A 67 3.23 6.11 8.71
N ILE A 68 4.09 5.43 7.96
CA ILE A 68 3.71 4.32 7.08
C ILE A 68 4.32 3.04 7.65
N ILE A 69 3.49 2.02 7.87
CA ILE A 69 3.91 0.68 8.29
C ILE A 69 3.72 -0.27 7.11
N GLU A 70 4.81 -0.82 6.59
CA GLU A 70 4.80 -1.75 5.46
C GLU A 70 5.39 -3.12 5.85
N ALA A 71 4.71 -4.20 5.44
CA ALA A 71 5.07 -5.57 5.79
C ALA A 71 6.19 -6.17 4.92
N GLY A 72 6.37 -5.62 3.72
CA GLY A 72 7.37 -6.00 2.73
C GLY A 72 8.66 -5.20 2.79
N GLU A 73 9.59 -5.51 1.89
CA GLU A 73 10.92 -4.88 1.81
C GLU A 73 10.88 -3.48 1.16
N HIS A 74 11.94 -2.68 1.39
CA HIS A 74 12.07 -1.35 0.81
C HIS A 74 12.53 -1.47 -0.65
N THR A 75 12.13 -0.54 -1.52
CA THR A 75 12.32 -0.68 -2.97
C THR A 75 13.27 0.34 -3.59
N LYS A 76 13.66 1.38 -2.85
CA LYS A 76 14.54 2.46 -3.35
C LYS A 76 15.90 1.94 -3.76
N ASN A 77 16.35 2.39 -4.94
CA ASN A 77 17.68 2.11 -5.49
C ASN A 77 18.00 0.61 -5.65
N LEU A 78 16.98 -0.22 -5.83
CA LEU A 78 17.13 -1.63 -6.15
C LEU A 78 16.79 -1.85 -7.62
N ASP A 79 17.71 -2.45 -8.38
CA ASP A 79 17.55 -2.65 -9.82
C ASP A 79 16.29 -3.41 -10.21
N ALA A 80 15.88 -4.38 -9.36
CA ALA A 80 14.66 -5.15 -9.56
C ALA A 80 13.41 -4.25 -9.66
N HIS A 81 13.39 -3.10 -8.98
CA HIS A 81 12.25 -2.18 -8.94
C HIS A 81 12.41 -0.96 -9.87
N THR A 82 13.64 -0.61 -10.25
CA THR A 82 13.90 0.58 -11.09
C THR A 82 14.04 0.24 -12.57
N GLN A 83 14.35 -1.01 -12.92
CA GLN A 83 14.49 -1.46 -14.31
C GLN A 83 13.23 -2.23 -14.74
N PRO A 84 12.37 -1.66 -15.62
CA PRO A 84 11.08 -2.29 -15.96
C PRO A 84 11.20 -3.71 -16.55
N VAL A 85 12.30 -4.02 -17.24
CA VAL A 85 12.56 -5.36 -17.80
C VAL A 85 12.64 -6.45 -16.73
N GLN A 86 12.94 -6.08 -15.48
CA GLN A 86 13.07 -7.02 -14.37
C GLN A 86 11.74 -7.39 -13.71
N TYR A 87 10.58 -6.91 -14.19
CA TYR A 87 9.30 -7.15 -13.51
C TYR A 87 9.00 -8.65 -13.26
N PHE A 88 9.40 -9.53 -14.18
CA PHE A 88 9.20 -10.98 -14.02
C PHE A 88 10.00 -11.57 -12.85
N SER A 89 11.10 -10.93 -12.45
CA SER A 89 11.91 -11.36 -11.30
C SER A 89 11.10 -11.36 -10.00
N HIS A 90 10.11 -10.47 -9.88
CA HIS A 90 9.23 -10.39 -8.72
C HIS A 90 8.33 -11.62 -8.56
N LEU A 91 8.08 -12.36 -9.65
CA LEU A 91 7.26 -13.57 -9.65
C LEU A 91 8.08 -14.84 -9.45
N ALA A 92 9.41 -14.73 -9.35
CA ALA A 92 10.27 -15.87 -9.08
C ALA A 92 9.97 -16.45 -7.69
N PRO A 93 10.03 -17.79 -7.50
CA PRO A 93 9.80 -18.41 -6.19
C PRO A 93 10.72 -17.92 -5.06
N THR A 94 11.88 -17.36 -5.42
CA THR A 94 12.86 -16.79 -4.48
C THR A 94 12.60 -15.33 -4.13
N SER A 95 11.69 -14.66 -4.84
CA SER A 95 11.32 -13.27 -4.58
C SER A 95 10.49 -13.15 -3.31
N LYS A 96 10.68 -12.05 -2.58
CA LYS A 96 9.90 -11.69 -1.39
C LYS A 96 9.01 -10.47 -1.62
N THR A 97 8.98 -9.94 -2.84
CA THR A 97 8.27 -8.70 -3.16
C THR A 97 6.81 -8.93 -3.54
N VAL A 98 6.37 -10.20 -3.63
CA VAL A 98 5.01 -10.62 -3.98
C VAL A 98 4.61 -11.80 -3.09
N ASP A 99 3.44 -11.70 -2.46
CA ASP A 99 2.77 -12.82 -1.81
C ASP A 99 1.82 -13.49 -2.81
N PHE A 100 1.83 -14.82 -2.87
CA PHE A 100 0.96 -15.61 -3.73
C PHE A 100 -0.23 -16.15 -2.93
N ASN A 101 -1.36 -15.45 -3.01
CA ASN A 101 -2.56 -15.81 -2.27
C ASN A 101 -3.35 -16.89 -3.00
N VAL A 102 -3.62 -18.02 -2.33
CA VAL A 102 -4.39 -19.13 -2.91
C VAL A 102 -5.85 -19.01 -2.50
N GLY A 103 -6.72 -18.77 -3.47
CA GLY A 103 -8.17 -18.73 -3.27
C GLY A 103 -8.76 -20.11 -2.97
N LYS A 104 -9.98 -20.15 -2.43
CA LYS A 104 -10.72 -21.40 -2.25
C LYS A 104 -11.05 -22.03 -3.62
N PRO A 105 -11.11 -23.37 -3.73
CA PRO A 105 -11.60 -24.04 -4.93
C PRO A 105 -12.98 -23.53 -5.36
N SER A 106 -13.20 -23.38 -6.66
CA SER A 106 -14.50 -22.92 -7.19
C SER A 106 -14.95 -23.75 -8.39
N GLU A 107 -16.23 -24.14 -8.39
CA GLU A 107 -16.86 -24.89 -9.49
C GLU A 107 -16.91 -24.09 -10.80
N ASN A 108 -17.06 -22.77 -10.72
CA ASN A 108 -17.06 -21.86 -11.87
C ASN A 108 -15.76 -21.94 -12.70
N ILE A 109 -14.68 -22.46 -12.10
CA ILE A 109 -13.38 -22.66 -12.72
C ILE A 109 -12.94 -24.13 -12.65
N ARG A 110 -13.91 -25.05 -12.65
CA ARG A 110 -13.72 -26.51 -12.65
C ARG A 110 -12.95 -27.03 -11.43
N GLY A 111 -13.27 -26.50 -10.25
CA GLY A 111 -12.66 -26.91 -8.97
C GLY A 111 -11.24 -26.39 -8.74
N ARG A 112 -10.72 -25.51 -9.61
CA ARG A 112 -9.39 -24.93 -9.42
C ARG A 112 -9.39 -23.92 -8.27
N SER A 113 -8.22 -23.77 -7.65
CA SER A 113 -7.90 -22.68 -6.73
C SER A 113 -7.07 -21.64 -7.48
N LEU A 114 -7.56 -20.40 -7.58
CA LEU A 114 -6.82 -19.33 -8.25
C LEU A 114 -5.68 -18.85 -7.36
N ILE A 115 -4.55 -18.56 -7.98
CA ILE A 115 -3.41 -17.92 -7.34
C ILE A 115 -3.42 -16.45 -7.75
N THR A 116 -3.53 -15.56 -6.77
CA THR A 116 -3.53 -14.12 -6.97
C THR A 116 -2.25 -13.54 -6.37
N PRO A 117 -1.28 -13.09 -7.19
CA PRO A 117 -0.12 -12.39 -6.69
C PRO A 117 -0.55 -11.03 -6.13
N SER A 118 0.04 -10.62 -5.01
CA SER A 118 -0.17 -9.30 -4.41
C SER A 118 1.17 -8.77 -3.92
N ALA A 119 1.47 -7.51 -4.25
CA ALA A 119 2.75 -6.91 -3.88
C ALA A 119 2.94 -6.87 -2.36
N ARG A 120 4.14 -7.21 -1.93
CA ARG A 120 4.60 -7.18 -0.54
C ARG A 120 5.93 -6.43 -0.48
N CYS A 121 5.89 -5.13 -0.75
CA CYS A 121 7.04 -4.23 -0.69
C CYS A 121 6.56 -2.77 -0.65
N LEU A 122 7.43 -1.85 -0.23
CA LEU A 122 7.12 -0.42 -0.23
C LEU A 122 6.90 0.11 -1.66
N GLY A 123 5.81 0.86 -1.85
CA GLY A 123 5.24 1.21 -3.16
C GLY A 123 4.19 0.21 -3.65
N GLY A 124 4.11 -0.98 -3.05
CA GLY A 124 3.10 -1.99 -3.34
C GLY A 124 3.06 -2.36 -4.83
N GLY A 125 1.85 -2.44 -5.40
CA GLY A 125 1.65 -2.81 -6.80
C GLY A 125 2.44 -1.93 -7.79
N SER A 126 2.64 -0.64 -7.50
CA SER A 126 3.41 0.25 -8.37
C SER A 126 4.89 -0.12 -8.48
N SER A 127 5.44 -0.88 -7.54
CA SER A 127 6.85 -1.28 -7.53
C SER A 127 7.11 -2.63 -8.19
N VAL A 128 6.08 -3.37 -8.60
CA VAL A 128 6.22 -4.73 -9.16
C VAL A 128 5.32 -4.98 -10.39
N ASN A 129 4.55 -3.99 -10.83
CA ASN A 129 3.64 -4.13 -11.98
C ASN A 129 4.40 -4.09 -13.32
N PHE A 130 3.64 -4.14 -14.42
CA PHE A 130 4.20 -4.17 -15.78
C PHE A 130 4.57 -2.78 -16.33
N ALA A 131 4.57 -1.74 -15.48
CA ALA A 131 4.72 -0.34 -15.87
C ALA A 131 3.74 0.12 -16.98
N MET A 132 2.63 -0.61 -17.17
CA MET A 132 1.60 -0.25 -18.11
C MET A 132 0.75 0.89 -17.54
N TYR A 133 0.52 1.91 -18.35
CA TYR A 133 -0.38 3.00 -18.01
C TYR A 133 -1.61 2.96 -18.90
N THR A 134 -2.77 2.83 -18.26
CA THR A 134 -4.07 2.80 -18.92
C THR A 134 -5.09 3.55 -18.06
N ARG A 135 -6.04 4.25 -18.70
CA ARG A 135 -7.23 4.79 -18.02
C ARG A 135 -8.45 4.01 -18.47
N ALA A 136 -9.40 3.83 -17.56
CA ALA A 136 -10.71 3.27 -17.88
C ALA A 136 -11.52 4.20 -18.80
N ALA A 137 -12.61 3.69 -19.38
CA ALA A 137 -13.52 4.51 -20.17
C ALA A 137 -14.27 5.49 -19.26
N ALA A 138 -14.75 6.61 -19.80
CA ALA A 138 -15.50 7.60 -19.02
C ALA A 138 -16.72 6.99 -18.32
N SER A 139 -17.42 6.07 -18.99
CA SER A 139 -18.58 5.36 -18.44
C SER A 139 -18.24 4.56 -17.19
N ASP A 140 -17.03 3.98 -17.11
CA ASP A 140 -16.63 3.16 -15.97
C ASP A 140 -16.57 3.99 -14.67
N TYR A 141 -16.22 5.28 -14.79
CA TYR A 141 -16.24 6.22 -13.66
C TYR A 141 -17.65 6.75 -13.39
N ASP A 142 -18.46 7.02 -14.41
CA ASP A 142 -19.85 7.43 -14.19
C ASP A 142 -20.66 6.37 -13.43
N ASP A 143 -20.37 5.09 -13.66
CA ASP A 143 -20.99 3.98 -12.94
C ASP A 143 -20.65 4.01 -11.44
N TRP A 144 -19.49 4.57 -11.04
CA TRP A 144 -19.18 4.72 -9.61
C TRP A 144 -20.15 5.67 -8.90
N GLU A 145 -20.56 6.76 -9.55
CA GLU A 145 -21.55 7.68 -9.00
C GLU A 145 -22.98 7.13 -9.14
N THR A 146 -23.33 6.60 -10.32
CA THR A 146 -24.71 6.31 -10.67
C THR A 146 -25.19 4.90 -10.31
N VAL A 147 -24.32 3.89 -10.40
CA VAL A 147 -24.64 2.49 -10.09
C VAL A 147 -24.26 2.15 -8.65
N HIS A 148 -23.12 2.69 -8.19
CA HIS A 148 -22.59 2.41 -6.85
C HIS A 148 -22.85 3.53 -5.84
N GLU A 149 -23.59 4.57 -6.22
CA GLU A 149 -24.05 5.64 -5.34
C GLU A 149 -22.89 6.33 -4.58
N ASN A 150 -21.80 6.65 -5.28
CA ASN A 150 -20.67 7.42 -4.75
C ASN A 150 -20.62 8.83 -5.35
N PRO A 151 -21.35 9.80 -4.77
CA PRO A 151 -21.40 11.17 -5.28
C PRO A 151 -20.01 11.79 -5.46
N GLY A 152 -19.81 12.46 -6.59
CA GLY A 152 -18.56 13.14 -6.92
C GLY A 152 -17.43 12.23 -7.45
N TRP A 153 -17.66 10.92 -7.60
CA TRP A 153 -16.70 9.97 -8.17
C TRP A 153 -16.94 9.64 -9.65
N ASP A 154 -17.48 10.58 -10.43
CA ASP A 154 -17.75 10.40 -11.85
C ASP A 154 -16.56 10.77 -12.76
N ARG A 155 -16.76 10.72 -14.08
CA ARG A 155 -15.71 11.07 -15.05
C ARG A 155 -15.09 12.45 -14.85
N ARG A 156 -15.82 13.43 -14.28
CA ARG A 156 -15.36 14.83 -14.24
C ARG A 156 -14.09 14.96 -13.40
N ILE A 157 -13.95 14.19 -12.33
CA ILE A 157 -12.74 14.26 -11.49
C ILE A 157 -11.51 13.59 -12.14
N PHE A 158 -11.67 12.83 -13.24
CA PHE A 158 -10.59 12.06 -13.89
C PHE A 158 -10.19 12.56 -15.29
N PHE A 159 -11.02 13.39 -15.93
CA PHE A 159 -10.83 13.86 -17.31
C PHE A 159 -10.74 15.38 -17.48
N LEU A 160 -10.77 16.15 -16.39
CA LEU A 160 -10.56 17.60 -16.40
C LEU A 160 -9.06 17.98 -16.39
#